data_AF-A0A7S7W9Q8-F1
#
_entry.id   AF-A0A7S7W9Q8-F1
#
_cell.length_a   1.000
_cell.length_b   1.000
_cell.length_c   1.000
_cell.angle_alpha   90.00
_cell.angle_beta   90.00
_cell.angle_gamma   90.00
#
_symmetry.space_group_name_H-M   'P 1'
#
loop_
_entity.id
_entity.type
_entity.pdbx_description
1 polymer ?
#
loop_
_entity_poly.entity_id
_entity_poly.type
_entity_poly.pdbx_seq_one_letter_code
_entity_poly.pdbx_strand_id
1 'polypeptide(L)' 'MRRKQRFRRRFKQSQPLEDRLANAAERLREQAKLLPPGALREVLRKARQAETSSHMSEWLRSPGLRAPT' A
#
# COMPACT_ATOMS: atom_id res chain seq x y z
N MET A 1 -41.57 9.33 -6.10
CA MET A 1 -40.22 9.57 -5.53
C MET A 1 -39.16 8.75 -6.30
N ARG A 2 -38.25 9.38 -7.06
CA ARG A 2 -37.15 8.66 -7.75
C ARG A 2 -35.96 8.52 -6.80
N ARG A 3 -35.63 7.29 -6.37
CA ARG A 3 -34.36 7.03 -5.66
C ARG A 3 -33.20 7.29 -6.62
N LYS A 4 -32.38 8.32 -6.35
CA LYS A 4 -31.09 8.53 -7.04
C LYS A 4 -30.23 7.29 -6.80
N GLN A 5 -29.95 6.53 -7.86
CA GLN A 5 -29.01 5.41 -7.77
C GLN A 5 -27.63 5.94 -7.37
N ARG A 6 -27.11 5.49 -6.23
CA ARG A 6 -25.75 5.76 -5.81
C ARG A 6 -24.82 4.78 -6.51
N PHE A 7 -24.09 5.26 -7.53
CA PHE A 7 -23.04 4.46 -8.16
C PHE A 7 -21.93 4.18 -7.16
N ARG A 8 -21.68 2.90 -6.89
CA ARG A 8 -20.54 2.47 -6.07
C ARG A 8 -19.26 2.62 -6.91
N ARG A 9 -18.31 3.44 -6.45
CA ARG A 9 -16.97 3.54 -7.06
C ARG A 9 -16.18 2.26 -6.76
N ARG A 10 -16.34 1.24 -7.61
CA ARG A 10 -15.49 0.04 -7.60
C ARG A 10 -14.23 0.30 -8.41
N PHE A 11 -13.06 0.17 -7.79
CA PHE A 11 -11.78 0.23 -8.46
C PHE A 11 -11.17 -1.16 -8.52
N LYS A 12 -10.74 -1.61 -9.71
CA LYS A 12 -10.02 -2.87 -9.86
C LYS A 12 -8.53 -2.62 -9.63
N GLN A 13 -7.95 -3.36 -8.70
CA GLN A 13 -6.52 -3.37 -8.46
C GLN A 13 -5.91 -4.40 -9.42
N SER A 14 -5.24 -3.93 -10.48
CA SER A 14 -4.63 -4.79 -11.50
C SER A 14 -3.26 -5.31 -11.08
N GLN A 15 -2.54 -4.54 -10.26
CA GLN A 15 -1.22 -4.89 -9.75
C GLN A 15 -1.34 -5.67 -8.42
N PRO A 16 -0.40 -6.60 -8.15
CA PRO A 16 -0.22 -7.23 -6.85
C PRO A 16 -0.19 -6.24 -5.68
N LEU A 17 -0.54 -6.70 -4.48
CA LEU A 17 -0.59 -5.83 -3.31
C LEU A 17 0.82 -5.34 -2.94
N GLU A 18 1.79 -6.25 -3.03
CA GLU A 18 3.21 -6.06 -2.78
C GLU A 18 3.75 -4.91 -3.65
N ASP A 19 3.61 -5.03 -4.97
CA ASP A 19 4.10 -4.02 -5.93
C ASP A 19 3.54 -2.63 -5.66
N ARG A 20 2.26 -2.53 -5.28
CA ARG A 20 1.65 -1.23 -4.98
C ARG A 20 2.17 -0.63 -3.68
N LEU A 21 2.44 -1.46 -2.68
CA LEU A 21 3.01 -1.02 -1.41
C LEU A 21 4.47 -0.60 -1.58
N ALA A 22 5.26 -1.33 -2.38
CA ALA A 22 6.61 -0.94 -2.76
C ALA A 22 6.61 0.42 -3.49
N ASN A 23 5.77 0.58 -4.52
CA ASN A 23 5.61 1.85 -5.23
C ASN A 23 5.17 3.00 -4.30
N ALA A 24 4.32 2.72 -3.31
CA ALA A 24 3.91 3.72 -2.33
C ALA A 24 5.07 4.13 -1.41
N ALA A 25 5.91 3.18 -0.99
CA ALA A 25 7.09 3.46 -0.18
C ALA A 25 8.09 4.36 -0.91
N GLU A 26 8.36 4.09 -2.19
CA GLU A 26 9.22 4.93 -3.03
C GLU A 26 8.69 6.35 -3.15
N ARG A 27 7.39 6.51 -3.46
CA ARG A 27 6.75 7.83 -3.54
C ARG A 27 6.81 8.59 -2.24
N LEU A 28 6.68 7.91 -1.10
CA LEU A 28 6.80 8.53 0.22
C LEU A 28 8.25 8.96 0.49
N ARG A 29 9.25 8.20 0.05
CA ARG A 29 10.65 8.61 0.14
C ARG A 29 10.95 9.86 -0.70
N GLU A 30 10.44 9.92 -1.92
CA GLU A 30 10.61 11.12 -2.77
C GLU A 30 9.93 12.34 -2.14
N GLN A 31 8.72 12.18 -1.59
CA GLN A 31 8.03 13.26 -0.85
C GLN A 31 8.80 13.68 0.40
N ALA A 32 9.39 12.74 1.11
CA ALA A 32 10.22 13.01 2.28
C ALA A 32 11.37 13.97 1.94
N LYS A 33 12.05 13.82 0.80
CA LYS A 33 13.14 14.72 0.39
C LYS A 33 12.74 16.19 0.28
N LEU A 34 11.46 16.47 0.05
CA LEU A 34 10.93 17.83 -0.15
C LEU A 34 10.33 18.45 1.12
N LEU A 35 10.23 17.69 2.22
CA LEU A 35 9.51 18.11 3.42
C LEU A 35 10.41 18.68 4.52
N PRO A 36 9.90 19.62 5.33
CA PRO A 36 10.61 20.09 6.50
C PRO A 36 10.76 18.95 7.55
N PRO A 37 11.75 19.05 8.45
CA PRO A 37 12.18 17.94 9.33
C PRO A 37 11.07 17.29 10.17
N GLY A 38 10.04 18.04 10.57
CA GLY A 38 8.91 17.52 11.35
C GLY A 38 8.01 16.57 10.53
N ALA A 39 7.57 17.02 9.34
CA ALA A 39 6.72 16.23 8.46
C ALA A 39 7.48 15.06 7.80
N LEU A 40 8.79 15.25 7.56
CA LEU A 40 9.70 14.22 7.06
C LEU A 40 9.63 12.94 7.90
N ARG A 41 9.66 13.05 9.23
CA ARG A 41 9.68 11.89 10.14
C ARG A 41 8.43 11.01 9.98
N GLU A 42 7.26 11.63 9.88
CA GLU A 42 5.99 10.93 9.69
C GLU A 42 5.89 10.26 8.32
N VAL A 43 6.39 10.93 7.27
CA VAL A 43 6.40 10.38 5.91
C VAL A 43 7.37 9.21 5.78
N LEU A 44 8.57 9.29 6.38
CA LEU A 44 9.52 8.19 6.42
C LEU A 44 8.99 7.00 7.23
N ARG A 45 8.26 7.25 8.33
CA ARG A 45 7.60 6.18 9.10
C ARG A 45 6.58 5.43 8.24
N LYS A 46 5.76 6.15 7.48
CA LYS A 46 4.78 5.56 6.55
C LYS A 46 5.47 4.79 5.42
N ALA A 47 6.58 5.31 4.89
CA ALA A 47 7.35 4.62 3.86
C ALA A 47 7.81 3.25 4.36
N ARG A 48 8.44 3.20 5.55
CA ARG A 48 8.86 1.93 6.17
C ARG A 48 7.71 0.98 6.40
N GLN A 49 6.56 1.47 6.88
CA GLN A 49 5.39 0.63 7.09
C GLN A 49 4.90 -0.01 5.78
N ALA A 50 4.92 0.74 4.68
CA ALA A 50 4.53 0.22 3.37
C ALA A 50 5.51 -0.86 2.88
N GLU A 51 6.81 -0.69 3.09
CA GLU A 51 7.81 -1.72 2.76
C GLU A 51 7.61 -3.00 3.57
N THR A 52 7.46 -2.88 4.89
CA THR A 52 7.21 -4.03 5.76
C THR A 52 5.93 -4.74 5.36
N SER A 53 4.87 -3.99 5.05
CA SER A 53 3.59 -4.56 4.62
C SER A 53 3.70 -5.28 3.26
N SER A 54 4.51 -4.74 2.33
CA SER A 54 4.81 -5.40 1.06
C SER A 54 5.47 -6.75 1.30
N HIS A 55 6.52 -6.76 2.11
CA HIS A 55 7.29 -7.97 2.39
C HIS A 55 6.46 -9.02 3.16
N MET A 56 5.63 -8.59 4.11
CA MET A 56 4.69 -9.49 4.80
C MET A 56 3.66 -10.10 3.84
N SER A 57 3.13 -9.31 2.91
CA SER A 57 2.16 -9.80 1.93
C SER A 57 2.78 -10.85 1.01
N GLU A 58 4.01 -10.59 0.54
CA GLU A 58 4.80 -11.56 -0.23
C GLU A 58 5.00 -12.86 0.55
N TRP A 59 5.39 -12.75 1.82
CA TRP A 59 5.62 -13.90 2.70
C TRP A 59 4.36 -14.75 2.89
N LEU A 60 3.22 -14.12 3.18
CA LEU A 60 1.92 -14.80 3.35
C LEU A 60 1.42 -15.49 2.08
N ARG A 61 1.93 -15.09 0.92
CA ARG A 61 1.60 -15.69 -0.37
C ARG A 61 2.48 -16.89 -0.73
N SER A 62 3.58 -17.09 0.00
CA SER A 62 4.52 -18.18 -0.27
C SER A 62 3.90 -19.56 -0.03
N PRO A 63 4.01 -20.51 -0.98
CA PRO A 63 3.38 -21.84 -0.89
C PRO A 63 3.81 -22.64 0.34
N GLY A 64 5.05 -22.47 0.81
CA GLY A 64 5.60 -23.23 1.95
C GLY A 64 4.98 -22.89 3.31
N LEU A 65 4.14 -21.86 3.39
CA LEU A 65 3.48 -21.41 4.62
C LEU A 65 1.96 -21.56 4.55
N ARG A 66 1.43 -21.95 3.39
CA ARG A 66 0.04 -22.34 3.27
C ARG A 66 -0.08 -23.79 3.68
N ALA A 67 -1.00 -24.08 4.60
CA ALA A 67 -1.43 -25.45 4.82
C ALA A 67 -1.91 -26.03 3.48
N PRO A 68 -1.50 -27.26 3.10
CA PRO A 68 -2.02 -27.91 1.92
C PRO A 68 -3.54 -28.05 2.07
N THR A 69 -4.28 -27.57 1.07
CA THR A 69 -5.73 -27.66 0.96
C THR A 69 -6.15 -28.98 0.34
#